data_AF-A0A497GWJ9-F1
#
_entry.id   AF-A0A497GWJ9-F1
#
_cell.length_a   1.000
_cell.length_b   1.000
_cell.length_c   1.000
_cell.angle_alpha   90.00
_cell.angle_beta   90.00
_cell.angle_gamma   90.00
#
_symmetry.space_group_name_H-M   'P 1'
#
loop_
_entity.id
_entity.type
_entity.pdbx_description
1 polymer ?
#
loop_
_entity_poly.entity_id
_entity_poly.type
_entity_poly.pdbx_seq_one_letter_code
_entity_poly.pdbx_strand_id
1 'polypeptide(L)'
;MEIKPLQMHKKILYALITLYKKRGRMIKADEIADFVDIYTGTVRNQMRILKSLGLVEAVCGPKGGYKPTVKAYELLGVAKPEEFTKVPVVVNDKLLEDLSVETIELPFISHPDICQARIKLVGNIKNISAEDRIRIGPIPRSGLVIYGKVVGRDDTENTVIIDVEKIATL
;
A
#
# COMPACT_ATOMS: atom_id res chain seq x y z
N MET A 1 23.02 -0.94 -2.96
CA MET A 1 21.97 0.10 -3.08
C MET A 1 21.61 0.54 -1.67
N GLU A 2 22.15 1.66 -1.20
CA GLU A 2 21.84 2.20 0.14
C GLU A 2 20.40 2.72 0.15
N ILE A 3 19.52 1.98 0.81
CA ILE A 3 18.17 2.47 1.10
C ILE A 3 18.33 3.54 2.17
N LYS A 4 18.04 4.81 1.83
CA LYS A 4 18.00 5.91 2.81
C LYS A 4 17.14 5.50 4.01
N PRO A 5 17.52 5.82 5.27
CA PRO A 5 16.83 5.35 6.48
C PRO A 5 15.31 5.57 6.44
N LEU A 6 14.88 6.72 5.91
CA LEU A 6 13.47 7.08 5.78
C LEU A 6 12.67 6.13 4.86
N GLN A 7 13.27 5.67 3.75
CA GLN A 7 12.62 4.76 2.81
C GLN A 7 12.41 3.37 3.43
N MET A 8 13.38 2.90 4.22
CA MET A 8 13.25 1.65 4.95
C MET A 8 12.13 1.72 6.01
N HIS A 9 12.08 2.82 6.77
CA HIS A 9 11.03 3.06 7.77
C HIS A 9 9.63 3.02 7.14
N LYS A 10 9.43 3.74 6.03
CA LYS A 10 8.16 3.75 5.29
C LYS A 10 7.77 2.37 4.78
N LYS A 11 8.71 1.65 4.15
CA LYS A 11 8.47 0.30 3.63
C LYS A 11 7.98 -0.66 4.72
N ILE A 12 8.65 -0.68 5.88
CA ILE A 12 8.29 -1.53 7.01
C ILE A 12 6.94 -1.11 7.61
N LEU A 13 6.68 0.20 7.70
CA LEU A 13 5.43 0.71 8.24
C LEU A 13 4.23 0.38 7.33
N TYR A 14 4.38 0.48 6.01
CA TYR A 14 3.37 0.02 5.04
C TYR A 14 3.08 -1.47 5.17
N ALA A 15 4.12 -2.29 5.28
CA ALA A 15 3.97 -3.73 5.44
C ALA A 15 3.21 -4.07 6.73
N LEU A 16 3.53 -3.41 7.83
CA LEU A 16 2.79 -3.55 9.08
C LEU A 16 1.32 -3.16 8.91
N ILE A 17 1.00 -2.01 8.32
CA ILE A 17 -0.39 -1.57 8.10
C ILE A 17 -1.14 -2.57 7.22
N THR A 18 -0.52 -3.01 6.14
CA THR A 18 -1.09 -3.97 5.19
C THR A 18 -1.43 -5.29 5.89
N LEU A 19 -0.47 -5.87 6.61
CA LEU A 19 -0.67 -7.12 7.34
C LEU A 19 -1.70 -6.96 8.46
N TYR A 20 -1.68 -5.84 9.20
CA TYR A 20 -2.61 -5.57 10.27
C TYR A 20 -4.05 -5.46 9.76
N LYS A 21 -4.29 -4.70 8.67
CA LYS A 21 -5.60 -4.62 8.00
C LYS A 21 -6.08 -5.99 7.53
N LYS A 22 -5.20 -6.82 6.99
CA LYS A 22 -5.54 -8.16 6.48
C LYS A 22 -5.85 -9.16 7.59
N ARG A 23 -5.15 -9.09 8.73
CA ARG A 23 -5.21 -10.13 9.78
C ARG A 23 -6.08 -9.75 10.97
N GLY A 24 -6.34 -8.47 11.21
CA GLY A 24 -7.10 -7.99 12.36
C GLY A 24 -6.45 -8.30 13.72
N ARG A 25 -5.14 -8.58 13.74
CA ARG A 25 -4.37 -8.89 14.96
C ARG A 25 -2.99 -8.25 14.92
N MET A 26 -2.29 -8.26 16.06
CA MET A 26 -0.89 -7.88 16.14
C MET A 26 -0.03 -8.71 15.18
N ILE A 27 0.96 -8.06 14.57
CA ILE A 27 1.82 -8.66 13.54
C ILE A 27 3.22 -8.88 14.08
N LYS A 28 3.77 -10.07 13.90
CA LYS A 28 5.12 -10.40 14.36
C LYS A 28 6.19 -9.90 13.40
N ALA A 29 7.43 -9.80 13.89
CA ALA A 29 8.56 -9.28 13.10
C ALA A 29 8.93 -10.17 11.90
N ASP A 30 8.78 -11.49 12.05
CA ASP A 30 8.99 -12.50 11.01
C ASP A 30 7.95 -12.35 9.88
N GLU A 31 6.68 -12.17 10.22
CA GLU A 31 5.62 -11.93 9.22
C GLU A 31 5.90 -10.69 8.35
N ILE A 32 6.43 -9.63 8.97
CA ILE A 32 6.78 -8.40 8.27
C ILE A 32 8.02 -8.63 7.41
N ALA A 33 9.04 -9.29 7.97
CA ALA A 33 10.27 -9.67 7.28
C ALA A 33 9.99 -10.45 5.99
N ASP A 34 9.11 -11.46 6.07
CA ASP A 34 8.71 -12.26 4.93
C ASP A 34 8.00 -11.43 3.86
N PHE A 35 7.15 -10.49 4.27
CA PHE A 35 6.41 -9.62 3.35
C PHE A 35 7.34 -8.66 2.57
N VAL A 36 8.29 -8.03 3.27
CA VAL A 36 9.20 -7.04 2.67
C VAL A 36 10.49 -7.64 2.09
N ASP A 37 10.71 -8.93 2.28
CA ASP A 37 11.93 -9.68 1.93
C ASP A 37 13.20 -9.11 2.60
N ILE A 38 13.16 -9.02 3.93
CA ILE A 38 14.23 -8.44 4.76
C ILE A 38 14.44 -9.32 6.00
N TYR A 39 15.68 -9.41 6.50
CA TYR A 39 15.98 -10.12 7.74
C TYR A 39 15.16 -9.63 8.94
N THR A 40 14.61 -10.58 9.71
CA THR A 40 13.82 -10.32 10.93
C THR A 40 14.56 -9.45 11.95
N GLY A 41 15.87 -9.64 12.10
CA GLY A 41 16.70 -8.80 12.98
C GLY A 41 16.66 -7.33 12.59
N THR A 42 16.74 -7.05 11.29
CA THR A 42 16.63 -5.70 10.74
C THR A 42 15.25 -5.10 11.01
N VAL A 43 14.18 -5.87 10.78
CA VAL A 43 12.80 -5.42 11.08
C VAL A 43 12.64 -5.06 12.55
N ARG A 44 13.14 -5.88 13.48
CA ARG A 44 13.09 -5.56 14.93
C ARG A 44 13.83 -4.27 15.25
N ASN A 45 14.99 -4.02 14.64
CA ASN A 45 15.75 -2.78 14.84
C ASN A 45 14.96 -1.56 14.34
N GLN A 46 14.39 -1.65 13.14
CA GLN A 46 13.57 -0.59 12.55
C GLN A 46 12.29 -0.35 13.38
N MET A 47 11.68 -1.39 13.91
CA MET A 47 10.53 -1.27 14.82
C MET A 47 10.85 -0.56 16.14
N ARG A 48 12.07 -0.69 16.67
CA ARG A 48 12.49 0.08 17.85
C ARG A 48 12.51 1.58 17.54
N ILE A 49 13.00 1.96 16.36
CA ILE A 49 13.01 3.35 15.89
C ILE A 49 11.58 3.85 15.63
N LEU A 50 10.76 3.08 14.92
CA LEU A 50 9.36 3.44 14.67
C LEU A 50 8.57 3.59 15.98
N LYS A 51 8.88 2.78 17.00
CA LYS A 51 8.28 2.89 18.33
C LYS A 51 8.69 4.18 19.03
N SER A 52 9.96 4.57 18.99
CA SER A 52 10.41 5.84 19.60
C SER A 52 9.82 7.07 18.89
N LEU A 53 9.49 6.96 17.61
CA LEU A 53 8.77 7.99 16.84
C LEU A 53 7.25 8.04 17.10
N GLY A 54 6.72 7.09 17.88
CA GLY A 54 5.30 6.95 18.18
C GLY A 54 4.46 6.43 17.00
N LEU A 55 5.08 5.79 16.02
CA LEU A 55 4.40 5.26 14.82
C LEU A 55 3.88 3.83 15.03
N VAL A 56 4.47 3.09 15.98
CA VAL A 56 4.04 1.72 16.29
C VAL A 56 3.99 1.48 17.79
N GLU A 57 3.07 0.63 18.22
CA GLU A 57 3.07 0.04 19.54
C GLU A 57 3.59 -1.40 19.46
N ALA A 58 4.28 -1.84 20.51
CA ALA A 58 4.84 -3.18 20.60
C ALA A 58 4.44 -3.83 21.92
N VAL A 59 3.89 -5.05 21.83
CA VAL A 59 3.47 -5.86 22.97
C VAL A 59 4.30 -7.14 23.02
N CYS A 60 4.80 -7.48 24.20
CA CYS A 60 5.58 -8.71 24.43
C CYS A 60 4.67 -9.92 24.70
N GLY A 61 5.15 -11.12 24.42
CA GLY A 61 4.48 -12.39 24.74
C GLY A 61 4.07 -13.22 23.51
N PRO A 62 3.42 -14.38 23.71
CA PRO A 62 3.13 -15.33 22.62
C PRO A 62 2.19 -14.79 21.54
N LYS A 63 1.24 -13.93 21.94
CA LYS A 63 0.33 -13.16 21.07
C LYS A 63 0.83 -11.73 20.80
N GLY A 64 2.04 -11.42 21.26
CA GLY A 64 2.67 -10.13 21.07
C GLY A 64 3.08 -9.87 19.63
N GLY A 65 3.51 -8.64 19.36
CA GLY A 65 3.85 -8.16 18.04
C GLY A 65 3.75 -6.64 17.98
N TYR A 66 3.56 -6.13 16.78
CA TYR A 66 3.44 -4.72 16.50
C TYR A 66 2.03 -4.39 16.02
N LYS A 67 1.55 -3.19 16.35
CA LYS A 67 0.39 -2.58 15.73
C LYS A 67 0.72 -1.14 15.31
N PRO A 68 0.18 -0.65 14.19
CA PRO A 68 0.32 0.74 13.79
C PRO A 68 -0.47 1.66 14.73
N THR A 69 0.03 2.86 14.98
CA THR A 69 -0.71 3.92 15.69
C THR A 69 -1.49 4.79 14.70
N VAL A 70 -2.39 5.65 15.20
CA VAL A 70 -3.09 6.65 14.38
C VAL A 70 -2.10 7.51 13.58
N LYS A 71 -1.01 7.93 14.21
CA LYS A 71 0.06 8.72 13.58
C LYS A 71 0.69 8.02 12.38
N ALA A 72 0.77 6.68 12.37
CA ALA A 72 1.29 5.94 11.22
C ALA A 72 0.36 6.00 10.01
N TYR A 73 -0.95 5.90 10.23
CA TYR A 73 -1.95 6.04 9.17
C TYR A 73 -1.91 7.44 8.56
N GLU A 74 -1.82 8.48 9.40
CA GLU A 74 -1.70 9.88 8.97
C GLU A 74 -0.40 10.12 8.19
N LEU A 75 0.75 9.66 8.71
CA LEU A 75 2.06 9.81 8.06
C LEU A 75 2.05 9.19 6.66
N LEU A 76 1.41 8.04 6.49
CA LEU A 76 1.35 7.33 5.22
C LEU A 76 0.15 7.74 4.37
N GLY A 77 -0.76 8.61 4.84
CA GLY A 77 -1.97 8.98 4.11
C GLY A 77 -2.83 7.75 3.73
N VAL A 78 -3.01 6.83 4.67
CA VAL A 78 -3.77 5.58 4.50
C VAL A 78 -4.93 5.58 5.49
N ALA A 79 -6.13 5.20 5.06
CA ALA A 79 -7.31 5.16 5.92
C ALA A 79 -7.15 4.12 7.05
N LYS A 80 -7.77 4.36 8.21
CA LYS A 80 -7.80 3.39 9.31
C LYS A 80 -8.66 2.17 8.94
N PRO A 81 -8.46 1.00 9.59
CA PRO A 81 -9.26 -0.19 9.31
C PRO A 81 -10.77 0.01 9.43
N GLU A 82 -11.22 0.83 10.38
CA GLU A 82 -12.64 1.13 10.64
C GLU A 82 -13.27 2.03 9.57
N GLU A 83 -12.46 2.82 8.87
CA GLU A 83 -12.88 3.78 7.84
C GLU A 83 -12.68 3.21 6.42
N PHE A 84 -12.06 2.03 6.32
CA PHE A 84 -11.61 1.46 5.07
C PHE A 84 -12.71 0.64 4.41
N THR A 85 -13.06 1.02 3.19
CA THR A 85 -13.85 0.18 2.28
C THR A 85 -12.96 -0.30 1.15
N LYS A 86 -13.00 -1.61 0.87
CA LYS A 86 -12.16 -2.21 -0.16
C LYS A 86 -12.55 -1.67 -1.54
N VAL A 87 -11.58 -1.12 -2.26
CA VAL A 87 -11.68 -0.74 -3.67
C VAL A 87 -10.96 -1.81 -4.47
N PRO A 88 -11.67 -2.63 -5.26
CA PRO A 88 -11.06 -3.78 -5.93
C PRO A 88 -10.08 -3.34 -7.03
N VAL A 89 -9.04 -4.13 -7.20
CA VAL A 89 -8.01 -3.95 -8.23
C VAL A 89 -7.96 -5.23 -9.06
N VAL A 90 -8.18 -5.10 -10.36
CA VAL A 90 -8.11 -6.20 -11.32
C VAL A 90 -6.94 -5.94 -12.27
N VAL A 91 -6.07 -6.92 -12.42
CA VAL A 91 -4.90 -6.86 -13.31
C VAL A 91 -4.98 -8.04 -14.26
N ASN A 92 -4.95 -7.78 -15.57
CA ASN A 92 -5.08 -8.79 -16.63
C ASN A 92 -6.25 -9.75 -16.36
N ASP A 93 -7.43 -9.18 -16.09
CA ASP A 93 -8.69 -9.87 -15.77
C ASP A 93 -8.69 -10.73 -14.49
N LYS A 94 -7.63 -10.63 -13.67
CA LYS A 94 -7.54 -11.31 -12.36
C LYS A 94 -7.73 -10.33 -11.22
N LEU A 95 -8.71 -10.59 -10.36
CA LEU A 95 -8.91 -9.84 -9.13
C LEU A 95 -7.74 -10.10 -8.17
N LEU A 96 -7.05 -9.04 -7.78
CA LEU A 96 -6.01 -9.11 -6.76
C LEU A 96 -6.64 -8.89 -5.39
N GLU A 97 -7.03 -10.00 -4.74
CA GLU A 97 -7.79 -9.96 -3.48
C GLU A 97 -7.05 -9.32 -2.32
N ASP A 98 -5.72 -9.33 -2.33
CA ASP A 98 -4.90 -8.75 -1.29
C ASP A 98 -4.64 -7.25 -1.49
N LEU A 99 -5.06 -6.69 -2.63
CA LEU A 99 -4.94 -5.28 -2.95
C LEU A 99 -6.23 -4.50 -2.71
N SER A 100 -6.05 -3.23 -2.36
CA SER A 100 -7.07 -2.21 -2.39
C SER A 100 -6.47 -0.84 -2.64
N VAL A 101 -7.24 0.04 -3.26
CA VAL A 101 -6.85 1.44 -3.46
C VAL A 101 -7.07 2.27 -2.20
N GLU A 102 -6.11 3.15 -1.90
CA GLU A 102 -6.20 4.18 -0.86
C GLU A 102 -6.33 5.57 -1.46
N THR A 103 -5.59 5.87 -2.53
CA THR A 103 -5.58 7.19 -3.14
C THR A 103 -5.37 7.07 -4.64
N ILE A 104 -6.02 7.96 -5.37
CA ILE A 104 -5.87 8.12 -6.82
C ILE A 104 -5.53 9.59 -7.05
N GLU A 105 -4.38 9.84 -7.65
CA GLU A 105 -3.94 11.17 -8.03
C GLU A 105 -3.86 11.26 -9.56
N LEU A 106 -4.46 12.31 -10.14
CA LEU A 106 -4.42 12.61 -11.58
C LEU A 106 -3.65 13.92 -11.79
N PRO A 107 -2.31 13.92 -11.66
CA PRO A 107 -1.53 15.15 -11.61
C PRO A 107 -1.52 15.95 -12.92
N PHE A 108 -1.70 15.31 -14.08
CA PHE A 108 -1.50 15.93 -15.39
C PHE A 108 -2.78 15.99 -16.23
N ILE A 109 -3.94 16.22 -15.63
CA ILE A 109 -5.24 16.14 -16.33
C ILE A 109 -5.40 17.14 -17.50
N SER A 110 -4.68 18.27 -17.46
CA SER A 110 -4.72 19.29 -18.52
C SER A 110 -3.68 19.09 -19.61
N HIS A 111 -2.83 18.06 -19.52
CA HIS A 111 -1.83 17.80 -20.54
C HIS A 111 -2.49 17.10 -21.74
N PRO A 112 -2.31 17.60 -22.98
CA PRO A 112 -3.02 17.07 -24.15
C PRO A 112 -2.71 15.61 -24.46
N ASP A 113 -1.45 15.20 -24.23
CA ASP A 113 -0.95 13.87 -24.63
C ASP A 113 -0.64 12.91 -23.48
N ILE A 114 -0.79 13.35 -22.21
CA ILE A 114 -0.38 12.55 -21.05
C ILE A 114 -1.51 12.54 -20.03
N CYS A 115 -2.11 11.36 -19.82
CA CYS A 115 -3.12 11.17 -18.78
C CYS A 115 -2.65 10.09 -17.79
N GLN A 116 -1.64 10.42 -16.99
CA GLN A 116 -1.13 9.49 -15.98
C GLN A 116 -1.87 9.62 -14.65
N ALA A 117 -2.11 8.48 -14.00
CA ALA A 117 -2.58 8.41 -12.62
C ALA A 117 -1.54 7.74 -11.72
N ARG A 118 -1.41 8.26 -10.50
CA ARG A 118 -0.67 7.61 -9.40
C ARG A 118 -1.68 6.95 -8.47
N ILE A 119 -1.59 5.63 -8.37
CA ILE A 119 -2.52 4.80 -7.62
C ILE A 119 -1.80 4.24 -6.42
N LYS A 120 -2.17 4.73 -5.25
CA LYS A 120 -1.64 4.28 -3.98
C LYS A 120 -2.44 3.10 -3.47
N LEU A 121 -1.74 2.02 -3.14
CA LEU A 121 -2.35 0.74 -2.81
C LEU A 121 -2.02 0.34 -1.37
N VAL A 122 -2.88 -0.48 -0.77
CA VAL A 122 -2.58 -1.32 0.39
C VAL A 122 -2.59 -2.76 -0.08
N GLY A 123 -1.58 -3.54 0.30
CA GLY A 123 -1.38 -4.90 -0.20
C GLY A 123 -0.02 -5.08 -0.88
N ASN A 124 0.20 -6.26 -1.50
CA ASN A 124 1.45 -6.58 -2.18
C ASN A 124 1.37 -6.27 -3.68
N ILE A 125 2.08 -5.23 -4.12
CA ILE A 125 2.10 -4.81 -5.53
C ILE A 125 3.17 -5.53 -6.38
N LYS A 126 3.96 -6.45 -5.80
CA LYS A 126 5.07 -7.12 -6.53
C LYS A 126 4.59 -7.92 -7.75
N ASN A 127 3.33 -8.32 -7.77
CA ASN A 127 2.73 -9.07 -8.87
C ASN A 127 2.21 -8.17 -10.01
N ILE A 128 2.41 -6.86 -9.92
CA ILE A 128 2.05 -5.89 -10.95
C ILE A 128 3.31 -5.51 -11.71
N SER A 129 3.27 -5.65 -13.02
CA SER A 129 4.37 -5.36 -13.94
C SER A 129 4.01 -4.25 -14.90
N ALA A 130 5.04 -3.60 -15.48
CA ALA A 130 4.83 -2.70 -16.59
C ALA A 130 4.11 -3.44 -17.74
N GLU A 131 3.31 -2.69 -18.49
CA GLU A 131 2.46 -3.15 -19.59
C GLU A 131 1.19 -3.92 -19.19
N ASP A 132 1.01 -4.26 -17.91
CA ASP A 132 -0.21 -4.91 -17.44
C ASP A 132 -1.45 -4.02 -17.62
N ARG A 133 -2.58 -4.61 -18.01
CA ARG A 133 -3.87 -3.90 -18.03
C ARG A 133 -4.46 -3.90 -16.64
N ILE A 134 -4.79 -2.73 -16.12
CA ILE A 134 -5.36 -2.56 -14.78
C ILE A 134 -6.77 -1.96 -14.84
N ARG A 135 -7.61 -2.39 -13.92
CA ARG A 135 -8.92 -1.81 -13.64
C ARG A 135 -9.07 -1.58 -12.15
N ILE A 136 -9.38 -0.34 -11.77
CA ILE A 136 -9.53 0.11 -10.40
C ILE A 136 -10.99 0.46 -10.15
N GLY A 137 -11.56 -0.10 -9.09
CA GLY A 137 -12.96 0.14 -8.72
C GLY A 137 -13.90 -1.01 -9.13
N PRO A 138 -15.21 -0.87 -8.88
CA PRO A 138 -15.90 0.37 -8.56
C PRO A 138 -15.50 0.97 -7.21
N ILE A 139 -15.27 2.28 -7.19
CA ILE A 139 -15.08 3.02 -5.94
C ILE A 139 -16.43 3.05 -5.20
N PRO A 140 -16.49 2.66 -3.92
CA PRO A 140 -17.70 2.71 -3.13
C PRO A 140 -18.36 4.09 -3.16
N ARG A 141 -19.70 4.11 -3.18
CA ARG A 141 -20.56 5.31 -3.27
C ARG A 141 -20.59 6.05 -4.61
N SER A 142 -19.48 6.14 -5.35
CA SER A 142 -19.47 6.84 -6.64
C SER A 142 -19.70 5.93 -7.84
N GLY A 143 -19.34 4.64 -7.74
CA GLY A 143 -19.34 3.72 -8.88
C GLY A 143 -18.21 3.97 -9.87
N LEU A 144 -17.28 4.91 -9.57
CA LEU A 144 -16.19 5.28 -10.47
C LEU A 144 -15.26 4.08 -10.73
N VAL A 145 -14.88 3.90 -11.98
CA VAL A 145 -13.92 2.90 -12.44
C VAL A 145 -12.88 3.56 -13.33
N ILE A 146 -11.62 3.25 -13.08
CA ILE A 146 -10.49 3.70 -13.90
C ILE A 146 -9.87 2.48 -14.59
N TYR A 147 -9.67 2.60 -15.89
CA TYR A 147 -8.99 1.62 -16.73
C TYR A 147 -7.71 2.23 -17.26
N GLY A 148 -6.67 1.43 -17.32
CA GLY A 148 -5.40 1.88 -17.86
C GLY A 148 -4.38 0.78 -18.01
N LYS A 149 -3.17 1.20 -18.35
CA LYS A 149 -2.01 0.33 -18.51
C LYS A 149 -0.92 0.75 -17.55
N VAL A 150 -0.30 -0.21 -16.88
CA VAL A 150 0.76 0.08 -15.90
C VAL A 150 2.02 0.54 -16.63
N VAL A 151 2.53 1.71 -16.26
CA VAL A 151 3.80 2.23 -16.79
C VAL A 151 4.96 2.00 -15.82
N GLY A 152 4.67 1.84 -14.53
CA GLY A 152 5.69 1.58 -13.52
C GLY A 152 5.12 1.44 -12.11
N ARG A 153 6.01 1.16 -11.16
CA ARG A 153 5.69 1.06 -9.72
C ARG A 153 6.77 1.67 -8.85
N ASP A 154 6.35 2.18 -7.70
CA ASP A 154 7.18 2.60 -6.59
C ASP A 154 6.90 1.69 -5.40
N ASP A 155 7.81 0.75 -5.15
CA ASP A 155 7.71 -0.22 -4.06
C ASP A 155 7.89 0.42 -2.66
N THR A 156 8.39 1.65 -2.58
CA THR A 156 8.58 2.36 -1.30
C THR A 156 7.30 3.04 -0.85
N GLU A 157 6.60 3.68 -1.77
CA GLU A 157 5.33 4.37 -1.53
C GLU A 157 4.11 3.47 -1.82
N ASN A 158 4.35 2.19 -2.14
CA ASN A 158 3.34 1.20 -2.55
C ASN A 158 2.39 1.76 -3.62
N THR A 159 2.97 2.40 -4.63
CA THR A 159 2.24 3.16 -5.65
C THR A 159 2.46 2.55 -7.03
N VAL A 160 1.40 2.43 -7.82
CA VAL A 160 1.44 2.04 -9.22
C VAL A 160 1.14 3.26 -10.08
N ILE A 161 1.94 3.50 -11.11
CA ILE A 161 1.72 4.57 -12.07
C ILE A 161 1.08 3.93 -13.30
N ILE A 162 -0.04 4.48 -13.74
CA ILE A 162 -0.75 4.00 -14.93
C ILE A 162 -0.95 5.12 -15.94
N ASP A 163 -0.96 4.74 -17.20
CA ASP A 163 -1.52 5.54 -18.27
C ASP A 163 -3.02 5.25 -18.37
N VAL A 164 -3.84 6.29 -18.20
CA VAL A 164 -5.29 6.17 -18.09
C VAL A 164 -5.90 6.09 -19.48
N GLU A 165 -6.53 4.97 -19.80
CA GLU A 165 -7.21 4.75 -21.08
C GLU A 165 -8.68 5.20 -21.02
N LYS A 166 -9.33 5.01 -19.86
CA LYS A 166 -10.75 5.32 -19.68
C LYS A 166 -11.10 5.54 -18.21
N ILE A 167 -11.94 6.54 -17.96
CA ILE A 167 -12.63 6.74 -16.68
C ILE A 167 -14.14 6.62 -16.95
N ALA A 168 -14.83 5.81 -16.18
CA ALA A 168 -16.27 5.61 -16.31
C ALA A 168 -16.92 5.45 -14.94
N THR A 169 -18.25 5.45 -14.91
CA THR A 169 -19.03 5.08 -13.74
C THR A 169 -19.86 3.84 -14.10
N LEU A 170 -19.96 2.89 -13.17
CA LEU A 170 -20.84 1.73 -13.26
C LEU A 170 -22.18 1.96 -12.56
#